data_AF-A0A8I1P6T4-F1
#
_entry.id   AF-A0A8I1P6T4-F1
#
_cell.length_a   1.000
_cell.length_b   1.000
_cell.length_c   1.000
_cell.angle_alpha   90.00
_cell.angle_beta   90.00
_cell.angle_gamma   90.00
#
_symmetry.space_group_name_H-M   'P 1'
#
loop_
_entity.id
_entity.type
_entity.pdbx_description
1 polymer ?
#
loop_
_entity_poly.entity_id
_entity_poly.type
_entity_poly.pdbx_seq_one_letter_code
_entity_poly.pdbx_strand_id
1 'polypeptide(L)' 'MSAGAERGSRPVRRNWRLISAAIVTAALLVFVAANTHLVYVAFASRPDCVPHAKEAGGTTYRAAQSAC' A
#
# COMPACT_ATOMS: atom_id res chain seq x y z
N MET A 1 -13.61 -57.38 15.42
CA MET A 1 -14.05 -56.39 14.40
C MET A 1 -14.09 -55.02 15.08
N SER A 2 -13.59 -54.02 14.37
CA SER A 2 -12.85 -52.87 14.90
C SER A 2 -13.67 -51.85 15.71
N ALA A 3 -13.10 -51.42 16.83
CA ALA A 3 -13.56 -50.26 17.60
C ALA A 3 -13.22 -48.96 16.84
N GLY A 4 -14.20 -48.06 16.78
CA GLY A 4 -14.16 -46.79 16.07
C GLY A 4 -13.13 -45.82 16.64
N ALA A 5 -12.37 -45.19 15.75
CA ALA A 5 -11.54 -44.03 16.05
C ALA A 5 -12.28 -42.76 15.60
N GLU A 6 -13.27 -42.35 16.41
CA GLU A 6 -13.82 -40.99 16.35
C GLU A 6 -12.70 -40.02 16.76
N ARG A 7 -12.02 -39.39 15.78
CA ARG A 7 -11.12 -38.26 16.04
C ARG A 7 -11.97 -37.07 16.47
N GLY A 8 -12.25 -37.01 17.77
CA GLY A 8 -12.76 -35.81 18.41
C GLY A 8 -11.80 -34.66 18.10
N SER A 9 -12.21 -33.77 17.19
CA SER A 9 -11.54 -32.50 16.98
C SER A 9 -11.60 -31.74 18.30
N ARG A 10 -10.47 -31.75 19.02
CA ARG A 10 -10.34 -31.00 20.27
C ARG A 10 -10.64 -29.54 19.94
N PRO A 11 -11.57 -28.86 20.64
CA PRO A 11 -11.79 -27.44 20.42
C PRO A 11 -10.49 -26.73 20.79
N VAL A 12 -9.75 -26.29 19.77
CA VAL A 12 -8.60 -25.40 19.97
C VAL A 12 -9.18 -24.19 20.69
N ARG A 13 -8.77 -23.98 21.94
CA ARG A 13 -9.14 -22.78 22.70
C ARG A 13 -8.58 -21.61 21.90
N ARG A 14 -9.41 -21.02 21.06
CA ARG A 14 -9.00 -20.01 20.09
C ARG A 14 -8.54 -18.81 20.89
N ASN A 15 -7.23 -18.60 20.96
CA ASN A 15 -6.66 -17.51 21.73
C ASN A 15 -6.92 -16.20 20.99
N TRP A 16 -8.13 -15.65 21.20
CA TRP A 16 -8.62 -14.44 20.54
C TRP A 16 -7.65 -13.27 20.68
N ARG A 17 -6.89 -13.19 21.78
CA ARG A 17 -5.83 -12.19 21.96
C ARG A 17 -4.75 -12.29 20.88
N LEU A 18 -4.30 -13.50 20.54
CA LEU A 18 -3.32 -13.71 19.47
C LEU A 18 -3.91 -13.42 18.10
N ILE A 19 -5.18 -13.75 17.87
CA ILE A 19 -5.87 -13.44 16.61
C ILE A 19 -6.00 -11.94 16.42
N SER A 20 -6.48 -11.22 17.44
CA SER A 20 -6.57 -9.77 17.42
C SER A 20 -5.20 -9.12 17.20
N ALA A 21 -4.16 -9.58 17.90
CA ALA A 21 -2.81 -9.09 17.70
C ALA A 21 -2.30 -9.33 16.27
N ALA A 22 -2.56 -10.51 15.70
CA ALA A 22 -2.20 -10.83 14.32
C ALA A 22 -2.92 -9.94 13.31
N ILE A 23 -4.23 -9.69 13.49
CA ILE A 23 -5.01 -8.81 12.62
C ILE A 23 -4.48 -7.37 12.68
N VAL A 24 -4.26 -6.83 13.88
CA VAL A 24 -3.74 -5.47 14.06
C VAL A 24 -2.35 -5.34 13.42
N THR A 25 -1.47 -6.32 13.65
CA THR A 25 -0.13 -6.33 13.06
C THR A 25 -0.21 -6.37 11.52
N ALA A 26 -1.04 -7.24 10.95
CA ALA A 26 -1.24 -7.31 9.51
C ALA A 26 -1.77 -5.99 8.93
N ALA A 27 -2.75 -5.37 9.58
CA ALA A 27 -3.30 -4.08 9.16
C ALA A 27 -2.24 -2.97 9.18
N LEU A 28 -1.41 -2.91 10.23
CA LEU A 28 -0.31 -1.94 10.33
C LEU A 28 0.73 -2.16 9.23
N LEU A 29 1.10 -3.41 8.95
CA LEU A 29 2.06 -3.72 7.88
C LEU A 29 1.52 -3.27 6.51
N VAL A 30 0.24 -3.56 6.21
CA VAL A 30 -0.41 -3.12 4.97
C VAL A 30 -0.43 -1.60 4.87
N PHE A 31 -0.81 -0.91 5.95
CA PHE A 31 -0.84 0.54 5.98
C PHE A 31 0.55 1.14 5.72
N VAL A 32 1.59 0.67 6.43
CA VAL A 32 2.96 1.14 6.24
C VAL A 32 3.46 0.87 4.82
N ALA A 33 3.20 -0.33 4.27
CA ALA A 33 3.59 -0.68 2.90
C ALA A 33 2.91 0.23 1.86
N ALA A 34 1.60 0.47 2.00
CA ALA A 34 0.85 1.34 1.09
C ALA A 34 1.40 2.77 1.09
N ASN A 35 1.64 3.36 2.27
CA ASN A 35 2.19 4.71 2.37
C ASN A 35 3.62 4.78 1.82
N THR A 36 4.46 3.78 2.12
CA THR A 36 5.83 3.70 1.58
C THR A 36 5.82 3.61 0.05
N HIS A 37 4.87 2.86 -0.53
CA HIS A 37 4.71 2.76 -1.97
C HIS A 37 4.35 4.11 -2.60
N LEU A 38 3.44 4.87 -1.99
CA LEU A 38 3.08 6.21 -2.49
C LEU A 38 4.28 7.17 -2.49
N VAL A 39 5.07 7.18 -1.42
CA VAL A 39 6.29 7.99 -1.33
C VAL A 39 7.30 7.55 -2.40
N TYR A 40 7.50 6.23 -2.58
CA TYR A 40 8.39 5.70 -3.60
C TYR A 40 7.96 6.13 -5.01
N VAL A 41 6.68 6.01 -5.35
CA VAL A 41 6.15 6.40 -6.66
C VAL A 41 6.36 7.89 -6.91
N ALA A 42 6.11 8.74 -5.91
CA ALA A 42 6.30 10.19 -6.04
C ALA A 42 7.72 10.57 -6.46
N PHE A 43 8.75 9.86 -5.96
CA PHE A 43 10.13 10.08 -6.36
C PHE A 43 10.52 9.34 -7.66
N ALA A 44 9.99 8.14 -7.86
CA ALA A 44 10.33 7.33 -9.04
C ALA A 44 9.75 7.87 -10.35
N SER A 45 8.64 8.61 -10.30
CA SER A 45 7.92 9.11 -11.48
C SER A 45 8.62 10.21 -12.28
N ARG A 46 9.90 10.50 -12.03
CA ARG A 46 10.66 11.63 -12.60
C ARG A 46 9.97 12.97 -12.26
N PRO A 47 10.22 13.52 -11.06
CA PRO A 47 9.85 14.90 -10.76
C PRO A 47 10.70 15.92 -11.51
N ASP A 48 11.63 15.47 -12.37
CA ASP A 48 12.46 16.31 -13.22
C ASP A 48 11.55 17.22 -14.05
N CYS A 49 11.37 18.44 -13.54
CA CYS A 49 10.63 19.49 -14.20
C CYS A 49 11.25 19.68 -15.58
N VAL A 50 10.49 19.35 -16.62
CA VAL A 50 10.83 19.73 -17.99
C VAL A 50 11.19 21.22 -17.96
N PRO A 51 12.29 21.67 -18.59
CA PRO A 51 12.64 23.08 -18.59
C PRO A 51 11.51 23.90 -19.21
N HIS A 52 10.64 24.45 -18.37
CA HIS A 52 9.48 25.22 -18.78
C HIS A 52 9.97 26.59 -19.22
N ALA A 53 9.75 26.93 -20.49
CA ALA A 53 9.98 28.28 -20.97
C ALA A 53 8.97 29.23 -20.31
N LYS A 54 9.45 30.18 -19.49
CA LYS A 54 8.62 31.26 -18.92
C LYS A 54 8.12 32.23 -20.00
N GLU A 55 8.94 32.47 -21.02
CA GLU A 55 8.73 33.43 -22.10
C GLU A 55 7.90 32.86 -23.26
N ALA A 56 7.03 33.67 -23.88
CA ALA A 56 6.19 33.25 -25.00
C ALA A 56 6.99 33.23 -26.32
N GLY A 57 6.92 32.13 -27.07
CA GLY A 57 7.51 32.03 -28.42
C GLY A 57 8.61 30.99 -28.65
N GLY A 58 8.94 30.11 -27.69
CA GLY A 58 9.93 29.03 -27.89
C GLY A 58 9.32 27.71 -28.40
N THR A 59 10.14 26.85 -29.02
CA THR A 59 9.78 25.49 -29.49
C THR A 59 9.67 24.44 -28.37
N THR A 60 9.81 24.87 -27.11
CA THR A 60 9.80 24.04 -25.90
C THR A 60 8.44 23.96 -25.22
N TYR A 61 8.25 22.89 -24.45
CA TYR A 61 7.04 22.67 -23.65
C TYR A 61 6.79 23.79 -22.63
N ARG A 62 5.60 24.39 -22.68
CA ARG A 62 5.13 25.46 -21.79
C ARG A 62 4.04 24.93 -20.87
N ALA A 63 4.00 25.43 -19.63
CA ALA A 63 2.84 25.27 -18.76
C ALA A 63 1.58 25.88 -19.41
N ALA A 64 0.42 25.25 -19.20
CA ALA A 64 -0.86 25.81 -19.63
C ALA A 64 -1.13 27.15 -18.90
N GLN A 65 -1.76 28.09 -19.61
CA GLN A 65 -2.11 29.38 -19.01
C GLN A 65 -3.18 29.19 -17.93
N SER A 66 -2.97 29.76 -16.75
CA SER A 66 -3.98 29.80 -15.70
C SER A 66 -5.17 30.63 -16.17
N ALA A 67 -6.39 30.17 -15.86
CA ALA A 67 -7.63 30.89 -16.16
C ALA A 67 -7.97 31.99 -15.14
N CYS A 68 -7.03 32.31 -14.24
CA CYS A 68 -7.16 33.36 -13.22
C CYS A 68 -6.71 34.71 -13.76
#